data_AF-E2AN40-F1
#
_entry.id   AF-E2AN40-F1
#
_cell.length_a   1.000
_cell.length_b   1.000
_cell.length_c   1.000
_cell.angle_alpha   90.00
_cell.angle_beta   90.00
_cell.angle_gamma   90.00
#
_symmetry.space_group_name_H-M   'P 1'
#
loop_
_entity.id
_entity.type
_entity.pdbx_description
1 polymer ?
#
loop_
_entity_poly.entity_id
_entity_poly.type
_entity_poly.pdbx_seq_one_letter_code
_entity_poly.pdbx_strand_id
1 'polypeptide(L)' 'IEWPPRSPDLSPLDFFLWGYLKSKVYKTNPRNLNNLRRRIVD' A
#
# COMPACT_ATOMS: atom_id res chain seq x y z
N ILE A 1 -3.49 13.25 -18.51
CA ILE A 1 -3.35 11.81 -18.84
C ILE A 1 -4.58 11.13 -18.27
N GLU A 2 -5.48 10.63 -19.11
CA GLU A 2 -6.64 9.87 -18.64
C GLU A 2 -6.25 8.40 -18.56
N TRP A 3 -6.30 7.82 -17.36
CA TRP A 3 -5.98 6.42 -17.16
C TRP A 3 -7.19 5.56 -17.53
N PRO A 4 -6.99 4.42 -18.21
CA PRO A 4 -8.10 3.54 -18.57
C PRO A 4 -8.78 2.97 -17.32
N PRO A 5 -10.11 2.80 -17.34
CA PRO A 5 -10.85 2.27 -16.21
C PRO A 5 -10.34 0.88 -15.82
N ARG A 6 -10.20 0.63 -14.51
CA ARG A 6 -9.69 -0.62 -13.90
C ARG A 6 -8.20 -0.92 -14.13
N SER A 7 -7.35 0.11 -14.29
CA SER A 7 -5.90 -0.08 -14.36
C SER A 7 -5.16 0.49 -13.14
N PRO A 8 -5.30 -0.12 -11.95
CA PRO A 8 -4.54 0.27 -10.76
C PRO A 8 -3.03 0.09 -10.95
N ASP A 9 -2.60 -0.78 -11.89
CA ASP A 9 -1.18 -0.99 -12.21
C ASP A 9 -0.57 0.11 -13.09
N LEU A 10 -1.39 0.90 -13.79
CA LEU A 10 -0.91 1.96 -14.69
C LEU A 10 -0.69 3.29 -13.98
N SER A 11 -1.27 3.47 -12.79
CA SER A 11 -1.01 4.61 -11.94
C SER A 11 0.37 4.44 -11.28
N PRO A 12 1.37 5.27 -11.61
CA PRO A 12 2.68 5.19 -10.98
C PRO A 12 2.58 5.34 -9.46
N LEU A 13 1.59 6.13 -9.01
CA LEU A 13 1.30 6.34 -7.59
C LEU A 13 0.75 5.05 -6.96
N ASP A 14 -0.26 4.42 -7.54
CA ASP A 14 -0.86 3.21 -6.97
C ASP A 14 0.14 2.04 -6.98
N PHE A 15 0.89 1.85 -8.07
CA PHE A 15 1.92 0.82 -8.16
C PHE A 15 3.03 1.03 -7.11
N PHE A 16 3.60 2.24 -7.05
CA PHE A 16 4.72 2.54 -6.16
C PHE A 16 4.29 2.63 -4.69
N LEU A 17 3.24 3.40 -4.39
CA LEU A 17 2.74 3.61 -3.03
C LEU A 17 2.25 2.30 -2.42
N TRP A 18 1.47 1.52 -3.17
CA TRP A 18 0.94 0.26 -2.65
C TRP A 18 2.03 -0.80 -2.48
N GLY A 19 3.00 -0.88 -3.40
CA GLY A 19 4.16 -1.74 -3.28
C GLY A 19 5.01 -1.39 -2.05
N TYR A 20 5.32 -0.11 -1.88
CA TYR A 20 6.09 0.41 -0.75
C TYR A 20 5.38 0.20 0.59
N LEU A 21 4.09 0.54 0.66
CA LEU A 21 3.28 0.40 1.87
C LEU A 21 3.18 -1.07 2.29
N LYS A 22 2.93 -1.99 1.36
CA LYS A 22 2.93 -3.42 1.66
C LYS A 22 4.27 -3.88 2.20
N SER A 23 5.37 -3.47 1.58
CA SER A 23 6.72 -3.81 2.08
C SER A 23 6.95 -3.31 3.51
N LYS A 24 6.59 -2.05 3.83
CA LYS A 24 6.77 -1.45 5.16
C LYS A 24 5.87 -2.11 6.22
N VAL A 25 4.60 -2.29 5.90
CA VAL A 25 3.58 -2.80 6.83
C VAL A 25 3.78 -4.29 7.12
N TYR A 26 4.04 -5.09 6.09
CA TYR A 26 4.19 -6.55 6.20
C TYR A 26 5.63 -7.01 6.49
N LYS A 27 6.61 -6.10 6.62
CA LYS A 27 7.99 -6.42 7.05
C LYS A 27 8.04 -7.22 8.36
N THR A 28 7.04 -7.05 9.22
CA THR A 28 6.83 -7.87 10.41
C THR A 28 5.34 -8.16 10.51
N ASN A 29 4.97 -9.42 10.73
CA ASN A 29 3.57 -9.84 10.71
C ASN A 29 2.77 -9.12 11.82
N PRO A 30 1.85 -8.20 11.49
CA PRO A 30 1.07 -7.51 12.52
C PRO A 30 0.09 -8.48 13.15
N ARG A 31 0.23 -8.73 14.46
CA ARG A 31 -0.62 -9.68 15.19
C ARG A 31 -2.09 -9.21 15.34
N ASN A 32 -2.30 -7.88 15.38
CA ASN A 32 -3.60 -7.26 15.68
C ASN A 32 -3.84 -6.04 14.77
N LEU A 33 -5.12 -5.67 14.57
CA LEU A 33 -5.54 -4.52 13.75
C LEU A 33 -4.94 -3.18 14.22
N ASN A 34 -4.76 -2.99 15.53
CA ASN A 34 -4.14 -1.76 16.05
C ASN A 34 -2.67 -1.62 15.63
N ASN A 35 -1.93 -2.73 15.56
CA ASN A 35 -0.55 -2.73 15.09
C ASN A 35 -0.47 -2.45 13.59
N LEU A 36 -1.41 -3.00 12.82
CA LEU A 36 -1.53 -2.72 11.39
C LEU A 36 -1.80 -1.23 11.16
N ARG A 37 -2.78 -0.66 11.86
CA ARG A 37 -3.15 0.76 11.72
C ARG A 37 -2.02 1.70 12.13
N ARG A 38 -1.30 1.39 13.20
CA ARG A 38 -0.15 2.18 13.65
C ARG A 38 0.95 2.23 12.58
N ARG A 39 1.20 1.13 11.87
CA ARG A 39 2.24 1.03 10.83
C ARG A 39 1.91 1.67 9.49
N ILE A 40 0.62 1.86 9.21
CA ILE A 40 0.18 2.60 8.03
C ILE A 40 0.36 4.10 8.26
N VAL A 41 0.27 4.56 9.52
CA VAL A 41 0.35 5.97 9.91
C VAL A 41 1.77 6.43 10.27
N ASP A 42 2.59 5.52 10.82
CA ASP A 42 4.03 5.71 11.09
C ASP A 42 4.89 5.64 9.81
#